data_AF-A0AAD1H2L0-F1
#
_entry.id   AF-A0AAD1H2L0-F1
#
_cell.length_a   1.000
_cell.length_b   1.000
_cell.length_c   1.000
_cell.angle_alpha   90.00
_cell.angle_beta   90.00
_cell.angle_gamma   90.00
#
_symmetry.space_group_name_H-M   'P 1'
#
loop_
_entity.id
_entity.type
_entity.pdbx_description
1 polymer ?
#
loop_
_entity_poly.entity_id
_entity_poly.type
_entity_poly.pdbx_seq_one_letter_code
_entity_poly.pdbx_strand_id
1 'polypeptide(L)'
;MRPGKRLGPPERRNGPDATNAGTESGAGEGPGHPTANTKGSAWGRRHTVESRQVAWWSVHEFVVPILERVGDWPMAGTPAWIALADDDPRKWCALLDAARHWALRVETCQAALAEASHDVSAAADWPAIARSIRQRHDATRAGAYIPRRRGAA
;
A
#
# COMPACT_ATOMS: atom_id res chain seq x y z
N MET A 1 45.46 55.38 9.49
CA MET A 1 46.03 54.41 8.51
C MET A 1 45.10 53.19 8.46
N ARG A 2 44.98 52.56 7.29
CA ARG A 2 43.74 51.98 6.71
C ARG A 2 43.18 50.68 7.35
N PRO A 3 41.88 50.37 7.12
CA PRO A 3 41.10 49.36 7.83
C PRO A 3 41.16 47.94 7.22
N GLY A 4 40.83 46.94 8.05
CA GLY A 4 40.83 45.50 7.74
C GLY A 4 39.92 45.11 6.57
N LYS A 5 40.46 44.27 5.68
CA LYS A 5 39.81 43.79 4.46
C LYS A 5 38.68 42.81 4.77
N ARG A 6 37.53 43.04 4.12
CA ARG A 6 36.41 42.10 3.96
C ARG A 6 36.84 40.88 3.15
N LEU A 7 36.46 39.67 3.60
CA LEU A 7 36.56 38.45 2.80
C LEU A 7 35.15 38.15 2.26
N GLY A 8 34.96 38.30 0.95
CA GLY A 8 33.77 37.82 0.23
C GLY A 8 33.92 36.35 -0.17
N PRO A 9 32.82 35.63 -0.45
CA PRO A 9 32.88 34.24 -0.90
C PRO A 9 33.13 34.16 -2.41
N PRO A 10 34.02 33.28 -2.90
CA PRO A 10 34.11 32.98 -4.32
C PRO A 10 33.15 31.85 -4.71
N GLU A 11 32.17 32.22 -5.52
CA GLU A 11 31.48 31.33 -6.45
C GLU A 11 32.48 30.81 -7.51
N ARG A 12 32.39 29.53 -7.91
CA ARG A 12 32.38 29.06 -9.32
C ARG A 12 32.45 27.52 -9.48
N ARG A 13 31.44 27.01 -10.20
CA ARG A 13 31.48 26.14 -11.41
C ARG A 13 31.88 24.66 -11.32
N ASN A 14 30.85 23.82 -11.57
CA ASN A 14 30.70 22.71 -12.55
C ASN A 14 31.76 21.58 -12.64
N GLY A 15 31.27 20.33 -12.57
CA GLY A 15 32.00 19.03 -12.63
C GLY A 15 32.71 18.70 -13.95
N PRO A 16 32.95 17.41 -14.36
CA PRO A 16 32.42 16.13 -13.87
C PRO A 16 33.48 15.01 -13.62
N ASP A 17 32.99 13.86 -13.14
CA ASP A 17 33.53 12.49 -13.31
C ASP A 17 34.77 12.04 -12.51
N ALA A 18 34.58 10.99 -11.69
CA ALA A 18 35.65 10.16 -11.12
C ALA A 18 35.11 8.78 -10.70
N THR A 19 34.97 7.92 -11.71
CA THR A 19 35.35 6.49 -11.75
C THR A 19 36.12 5.92 -10.55
N ASN A 20 35.63 4.79 -10.02
CA ASN A 20 36.38 3.62 -9.51
C ASN A 20 35.48 2.40 -9.82
N ALA A 21 35.71 1.46 -10.74
CA ALA A 21 36.84 0.59 -11.11
C ALA A 21 37.16 -0.53 -10.07
N GLY A 22 36.87 -1.79 -10.45
CA GLY A 22 37.41 -3.06 -9.89
C GLY A 22 36.40 -3.88 -9.06
N THR A 23 35.59 -4.81 -9.59
CA THR A 23 35.84 -6.14 -10.20
C THR A 23 35.98 -7.29 -9.19
N GLU A 24 35.00 -8.21 -9.20
CA GLU A 24 35.10 -9.67 -9.01
C GLU A 24 33.69 -10.26 -9.33
N SER A 25 33.37 -10.60 -10.58
CA SER A 25 33.45 -11.94 -11.20
C SER A 25 33.00 -13.11 -10.30
N GLY A 26 31.82 -13.66 -10.59
CA GLY A 26 31.29 -14.87 -9.98
C GLY A 26 29.98 -15.28 -10.63
N ALA A 27 30.07 -16.01 -11.75
CA ALA A 27 28.94 -16.59 -12.45
C ALA A 27 28.18 -17.59 -11.56
N GLY A 28 26.86 -17.48 -11.55
CA GLY A 28 25.94 -18.41 -10.92
C GLY A 28 24.54 -18.21 -11.48
N GLU A 29 24.27 -18.78 -12.65
CA GLU A 29 22.92 -18.92 -13.21
C GLU A 29 22.03 -19.69 -12.22
N GLY A 30 21.17 -18.96 -11.51
CA GLY A 30 20.00 -19.51 -10.81
C GLY A 30 18.76 -19.37 -11.69
N PRO A 31 17.80 -20.30 -11.63
CA PRO A 31 16.74 -20.43 -12.63
C PRO A 31 15.87 -19.18 -12.64
N GLY A 32 15.84 -18.51 -13.79
CA GLY A 32 14.93 -17.41 -14.05
C GLY A 32 13.50 -17.89 -13.85
N HIS A 33 12.86 -17.43 -12.78
CA HIS A 33 11.41 -17.46 -12.72
C HIS A 33 10.92 -16.65 -13.92
N PRO A 34 10.16 -17.25 -14.86
CA PRO A 34 9.57 -16.47 -15.94
C PRO A 34 8.61 -15.48 -15.29
N THR A 35 8.97 -14.19 -15.32
CA THR A 35 8.03 -13.11 -15.04
C THR A 35 7.04 -13.13 -16.21
N ALA A 36 6.01 -13.97 -16.08
CA ALA A 36 4.99 -14.14 -17.08
C ALA A 36 4.34 -12.77 -17.33
N ASN A 37 4.77 -12.12 -18.40
CA ASN A 37 4.14 -10.96 -18.98
C ASN A 37 2.76 -11.42 -19.47
N THR A 38 1.81 -11.37 -18.55
CA THR A 38 0.44 -11.84 -18.76
C THR A 38 -0.13 -11.10 -19.97
N LYS A 39 -0.29 -11.86 -21.06
CA LYS A 39 -0.95 -11.42 -22.29
C LYS A 39 -2.29 -10.79 -21.94
N GLY A 40 -2.56 -9.64 -22.55
CA GLY A 40 -3.68 -8.77 -22.22
C GLY A 40 -5.02 -9.49 -22.21
N SER A 41 -5.66 -9.50 -21.04
CA SER A 41 -7.11 -9.58 -20.94
C SER A 41 -7.68 -8.19 -21.23
N ALA A 42 -8.62 -8.11 -22.18
CA ALA A 42 -9.37 -6.89 -22.51
C ALA A 42 -10.26 -6.38 -21.34
N TRP A 43 -10.35 -7.13 -20.24
CA TRP A 43 -11.12 -6.79 -19.04
C TRP A 43 -10.24 -6.65 -17.79
N GLY A 44 -8.91 -6.70 -17.95
CA GLY A 44 -7.98 -6.48 -16.85
C GLY A 44 -7.76 -4.98 -16.65
N ARG A 45 -8.63 -4.33 -15.86
CA ARG A 45 -8.33 -2.98 -15.37
C ARG A 45 -7.04 -3.05 -14.55
N ARG A 46 -5.92 -2.68 -15.19
CA ARG A 46 -4.64 -2.48 -14.54
C ARG A 46 -4.73 -1.18 -13.74
N HIS A 47 -5.29 -1.25 -12.54
CA HIS A 47 -4.96 -0.25 -11.54
C HIS A 47 -3.52 -0.54 -11.12
N THR A 48 -2.61 0.38 -11.42
CA THR A 48 -1.30 0.39 -10.75
C THR A 48 -1.58 0.75 -9.30
N VAL A 49 -1.27 -0.16 -8.39
CA VAL A 49 -1.50 0.01 -6.95
C VAL A 49 -0.14 -0.13 -6.29
N GLU A 50 0.60 0.96 -6.17
CA GLU A 50 1.81 1.01 -5.34
C GLU A 50 1.45 0.87 -3.85
N SER A 51 0.29 1.39 -3.45
CA SER A 51 -0.26 1.27 -2.11
C SER A 51 -1.77 1.06 -2.15
N ARG A 52 -2.27 0.21 -1.25
CA ARG A 52 -3.71 -0.04 -1.06
C ARG A 52 -4.36 0.93 -0.09
N GLN A 53 -3.59 1.82 0.56
CA GLN A 53 -4.12 2.78 1.52
C GLN A 53 -5.07 3.76 0.83
N VAL A 54 -6.19 4.08 1.49
CA VAL A 54 -7.15 5.08 1.02
C VAL A 54 -7.18 6.24 2.02
N ALA A 55 -7.11 7.47 1.50
CA ALA A 55 -7.23 8.69 2.28
C ALA A 55 -8.54 9.39 1.94
N TRP A 56 -9.56 9.19 2.78
CA TRP A 56 -10.89 9.78 2.59
C TRP A 56 -10.85 11.30 2.62
N TRP A 57 -10.07 11.90 3.53
CA TRP A 57 -10.04 13.36 3.67
C TRP A 57 -9.64 14.06 2.37
N SER A 58 -8.60 13.56 1.69
CA SER A 58 -8.17 14.10 0.39
C SER A 58 -9.23 13.94 -0.70
N VAL A 59 -9.99 12.83 -0.69
CA VAL A 59 -11.12 12.64 -1.61
C VAL A 59 -12.26 13.61 -1.27
N HIS A 60 -12.53 13.82 0.01
CA HIS A 60 -13.54 14.77 0.47
C HIS A 60 -13.22 16.19 0.01
N GLU A 61 -12.00 16.68 0.28
CA GLU A 61 -11.53 18.01 -0.15
C GLU A 61 -11.63 18.20 -1.67
N PHE A 62 -11.31 17.17 -2.46
CA PHE A 62 -11.43 17.24 -3.91
C PHE A 62 -12.89 17.32 -4.38
N VAL A 63 -13.79 16.55 -3.76
CA VAL A 63 -15.17 16.40 -4.24
C VAL A 63 -16.08 17.55 -3.75
N VAL A 64 -15.86 18.09 -2.55
CA VAL A 64 -16.74 19.14 -1.96
C VAL A 64 -16.96 20.33 -2.90
N PRO A 65 -15.93 20.98 -3.48
CA PRO A 65 -16.14 22.13 -4.36
C PRO A 65 -16.90 21.81 -5.65
N ILE A 66 -16.86 20.55 -6.09
CA ILE A 66 -17.61 20.09 -7.29
C ILE A 66 -19.10 19.99 -6.95
N LEU A 67 -19.41 19.41 -5.79
CA LEU A 67 -20.78 19.25 -5.32
C LEU A 67 -21.45 20.59 -5.04
N GLU A 68 -20.75 21.52 -4.40
CA GLU A 68 -21.27 22.86 -4.08
C GLU A 68 -21.70 23.64 -5.33
N ARG A 69 -21.10 23.39 -6.49
CA ARG A 69 -21.49 24.04 -7.76
C ARG A 69 -22.84 23.59 -8.29
N VAL A 70 -23.28 22.39 -7.92
CA VAL A 70 -24.55 21.81 -8.41
C VAL A 70 -25.68 21.99 -7.39
N GLY A 71 -25.34 22.08 -6.11
CA GLY A 71 -26.29 22.32 -5.02
C GLY A 71 -26.98 21.04 -4.58
N ASP A 72 -28.03 20.64 -5.29
CA ASP A 72 -28.86 19.49 -4.93
C ASP A 72 -28.84 18.39 -6.00
N TRP A 73 -28.78 17.14 -5.56
CA TRP A 73 -28.83 15.95 -6.42
C TRP A 73 -29.57 14.78 -5.73
N PRO A 74 -30.21 13.88 -6.50
CA PRO A 74 -30.80 12.67 -5.93
C PRO A 74 -29.70 11.67 -5.52
N MET A 75 -30.01 10.80 -4.56
CA MET A 75 -29.11 9.72 -4.17
C MET A 75 -28.83 8.79 -5.37
N ALA A 76 -27.56 8.41 -5.55
CA ALA A 76 -27.13 7.54 -6.64
C ALA A 76 -27.91 6.22 -6.65
N GLY A 77 -28.34 5.78 -7.83
CA GLY A 77 -29.09 4.53 -8.01
C GLY A 77 -30.59 4.61 -7.68
N THR A 78 -31.09 5.73 -7.19
CA THR A 78 -32.55 5.92 -7.02
C THR A 78 -33.27 6.06 -8.37
N PRO A 79 -34.59 5.80 -8.45
CA PRO A 79 -35.35 6.03 -9.68
C PRO A 79 -35.24 7.48 -10.19
N ALA A 80 -35.21 8.46 -9.28
CA ALA A 80 -34.99 9.86 -9.61
C ALA A 80 -33.62 10.11 -10.27
N TRP A 81 -32.57 9.39 -9.82
CA TRP A 81 -31.24 9.43 -10.43
C TRP A 81 -31.18 8.72 -11.78
N ILE A 82 -31.88 7.59 -11.94
CA ILE A 82 -31.95 6.84 -13.21
C ILE A 82 -32.63 7.69 -14.30
N ALA A 83 -33.64 8.48 -13.92
CA ALA A 83 -34.36 9.36 -14.83
C ALA A 83 -33.54 10.57 -15.32
N LEU A 84 -32.39 10.89 -14.68
CA LEU A 84 -31.50 11.96 -15.15
C LEU A 84 -30.78 11.55 -16.43
N ALA A 85 -30.54 12.53 -17.31
CA ALA A 85 -29.71 12.34 -18.50
C ALA A 85 -28.24 12.04 -18.13
N ASP A 86 -27.53 11.31 -19.00
CA ASP A 86 -26.15 10.88 -18.72
C ASP A 86 -25.13 12.04 -18.68
N ASP A 87 -25.47 13.16 -19.30
CA ASP A 87 -24.73 14.41 -19.30
C ASP A 87 -25.15 15.38 -18.18
N ASP A 88 -26.19 15.05 -17.40
CA ASP A 88 -26.62 15.90 -16.29
C ASP A 88 -25.55 15.92 -15.17
N PRO A 89 -25.02 17.10 -14.80
CA PRO A 89 -24.02 17.22 -13.74
C PRO A 89 -24.51 16.69 -12.38
N ARG A 90 -25.81 16.68 -12.10
CA ARG A 90 -26.40 16.10 -10.89
C ARG A 90 -26.20 14.58 -10.82
N LYS A 91 -26.24 13.91 -11.97
CA LYS A 91 -26.04 12.46 -12.06
C LYS A 91 -24.61 12.09 -11.65
N TRP A 92 -23.64 12.89 -12.11
CA TRP A 92 -22.23 12.76 -11.73
C TRP A 92 -21.96 13.15 -10.29
N CYS A 93 -22.59 14.22 -9.78
CA CYS A 93 -22.45 14.63 -8.38
C CYS A 93 -22.92 13.54 -7.42
N ALA A 94 -24.04 12.89 -7.70
CA ALA A 94 -24.52 11.76 -6.92
C ALA A 94 -23.50 10.59 -6.88
N LEU A 95 -22.83 10.31 -8.00
CA LEU A 95 -21.79 9.28 -8.06
C LEU A 95 -20.52 9.69 -7.29
N LEU A 96 -20.10 10.94 -7.38
CA LEU A 96 -18.95 11.46 -6.63
C LEU A 96 -19.20 11.45 -5.13
N ASP A 97 -20.41 11.79 -4.70
CA ASP A 97 -20.81 11.70 -3.29
C ASP A 97 -20.82 10.24 -2.80
N ALA A 98 -21.34 9.31 -3.60
CA ALA A 98 -21.26 7.88 -3.30
C ALA A 98 -19.80 7.36 -3.24
N ALA A 99 -18.93 7.81 -4.15
CA ALA A 99 -17.52 7.46 -4.18
C ALA A 99 -16.77 7.96 -2.93
N ARG A 100 -17.09 9.17 -2.46
CA ARG A 100 -16.59 9.71 -1.19
C ARG A 100 -16.99 8.83 -0.01
N HIS A 101 -18.27 8.43 0.09
CA HIS A 101 -18.71 7.53 1.16
C HIS A 101 -18.04 6.16 1.09
N TRP A 102 -17.80 5.65 -0.11
CA TRP A 102 -17.03 4.42 -0.29
C TRP A 102 -15.58 4.57 0.21
N ALA A 103 -14.91 5.68 -0.10
CA ALA A 103 -13.56 5.93 0.41
C ALA A 103 -13.51 5.94 1.95
N LEU A 104 -14.49 6.58 2.60
CA LEU A 104 -14.62 6.56 4.06
C LEU A 104 -14.78 5.13 4.61
N ARG A 105 -15.63 4.33 3.96
CA ARG A 105 -15.83 2.92 4.31
C ARG A 105 -14.51 2.14 4.19
N VAL A 106 -13.74 2.35 3.12
CA VAL A 106 -12.48 1.62 2.93
C VAL A 106 -11.47 2.00 4.01
N GLU A 107 -11.28 3.30 4.27
CA GLU A 107 -10.34 3.76 5.30
C GLU A 107 -10.72 3.23 6.69
N THR A 108 -12.00 3.29 7.07
CA THR A 108 -12.47 2.74 8.36
C THR A 108 -12.29 1.23 8.46
N CYS A 109 -12.53 0.48 7.39
CA CYS A 109 -12.21 -0.95 7.35
C CYS A 109 -10.70 -1.21 7.48
N GLN A 110 -9.84 -0.37 6.89
CA GLN A 110 -8.39 -0.49 7.02
C GLN A 110 -7.93 -0.25 8.45
N ALA A 111 -8.47 0.77 9.11
CA ALA A 111 -8.19 1.05 10.53
C ALA A 111 -8.60 -0.15 11.42
N ALA A 112 -9.80 -0.70 11.21
CA ALA A 112 -10.27 -1.86 11.97
C ALA A 112 -9.41 -3.11 11.73
N LEU A 113 -8.94 -3.34 10.50
CA LEU A 113 -8.04 -4.44 10.18
C LEU A 113 -6.66 -4.28 10.81
N ALA A 114 -6.14 -3.04 10.88
CA ALA A 114 -4.88 -2.75 11.56
C ALA A 114 -5.00 -3.06 13.07
N GLU A 115 -6.08 -2.62 13.71
CA GLU A 115 -6.35 -2.91 15.12
C GLU A 115 -6.44 -4.41 15.39
N ALA A 116 -7.23 -5.14 14.59
CA ALA A 116 -7.33 -6.59 14.71
C ALA A 116 -5.97 -7.30 14.51
N SER A 117 -5.11 -6.75 13.67
CA SER A 117 -3.75 -7.29 13.46
C SER A 117 -2.86 -7.05 14.69
N HIS A 118 -3.01 -5.91 15.37
CA HIS A 118 -2.33 -5.63 16.63
C HIS A 118 -2.83 -6.55 17.74
N ASP A 119 -4.14 -6.75 17.88
CA ASP A 119 -4.72 -7.68 18.86
C ASP A 119 -4.20 -9.11 18.69
N VAL A 120 -4.20 -9.62 17.45
CA VAL A 120 -3.63 -10.96 17.15
C VAL A 120 -2.15 -11.00 17.51
N SER A 121 -1.39 -9.95 17.20
CA SER A 121 0.04 -9.87 17.52
C SER A 121 0.29 -9.82 19.03
N ALA A 122 -0.61 -9.22 19.81
CA ALA A 122 -0.52 -9.13 21.26
C ALA A 122 -1.10 -10.35 21.98
N ALA A 123 -1.93 -11.17 21.33
CA ALA A 123 -2.65 -12.28 21.95
C ALA A 123 -1.74 -13.39 22.53
N ALA A 124 -0.50 -13.50 22.07
CA ALA A 124 0.45 -14.49 22.58
C ALA A 124 1.91 -14.05 22.38
N ASP A 125 2.84 -14.65 23.14
CA ASP A 125 4.28 -14.55 22.87
C ASP A 125 4.63 -15.38 21.62
N TRP A 126 4.34 -14.81 20.44
CA TRP A 126 4.65 -15.42 19.16
C TRP A 126 6.15 -15.77 18.99
N PRO A 127 7.11 -14.97 19.47
CA PRO A 127 8.51 -15.38 19.54
C PRO A 127 8.75 -16.67 20.32
N ALA A 128 8.14 -16.84 21.50
CA ALA A 128 8.24 -18.08 22.28
C ALA A 128 7.60 -19.26 21.57
N ILE A 129 6.42 -19.09 20.98
CA ILE A 129 5.75 -20.13 20.20
C ILE A 129 6.64 -20.55 19.03
N ALA A 130 7.21 -19.59 18.29
CA ALA A 130 8.10 -19.87 17.18
C ALA A 130 9.39 -20.59 17.62
N ARG A 131 9.97 -20.22 18.78
CA ARG A 131 11.10 -20.95 19.38
C ARG A 131 10.73 -22.40 19.70
N SER A 132 9.58 -22.64 20.34
CA SER A 132 9.10 -23.98 20.68
C SER A 132 8.87 -24.84 19.43
N ILE A 133 8.30 -24.28 18.36
CA ILE A 133 8.10 -24.97 17.08
C ILE A 133 9.43 -25.36 16.45
N ARG A 134 10.41 -24.44 16.38
CA ARG A 134 11.74 -24.71 15.83
C ARG A 134 12.45 -25.82 16.62
N GLN A 135 12.50 -25.68 17.95
CA GLN A 135 13.11 -26.69 18.82
C GLN A 135 12.52 -28.09 18.62
N ARG A 136 11.19 -28.19 18.48
CA ARG A 136 10.51 -29.46 18.21
C ARG A 136 10.90 -30.05 16.86
N HIS A 137 10.97 -29.21 15.83
CA HIS A 137 11.35 -29.64 14.49
C HIS A 137 12.81 -30.11 14.44
N ASP A 138 13.72 -29.38 15.10
CA ASP A 138 15.13 -29.74 15.19
C ASP A 138 15.34 -31.05 15.96
N ALA A 139 14.62 -31.23 17.08
CA ALA A 139 14.63 -32.50 17.82
C ALA A 139 14.15 -33.66 16.94
N THR A 140 13.06 -33.47 16.18
CA THR A 140 12.55 -34.50 15.26
C THR A 140 13.57 -34.82 14.16
N ARG A 141 14.22 -33.81 13.58
CA ARG A 141 15.27 -33.99 12.55
C ARG A 141 16.51 -34.69 13.11
N ALA A 142 16.88 -34.42 14.35
CA ALA A 142 17.96 -35.09 15.06
C ALA A 142 17.63 -36.54 15.47
N GLY A 143 16.43 -37.04 15.14
CA GLY A 143 16.00 -38.40 15.43
C GLY A 143 15.34 -38.58 16.80
N ALA A 144 15.01 -37.50 17.52
CA ALA A 144 14.28 -37.60 18.77
C ALA A 144 12.84 -38.07 18.51
N TYR A 145 12.48 -39.21 19.08
CA TYR A 145 11.14 -39.77 18.98
C TYR A 145 10.18 -39.03 19.94
N ILE A 146 9.19 -38.34 19.39
CA ILE A 146 8.11 -37.70 20.15
C ILE A 146 6.85 -38.58 20.02
N PRO A 147 6.49 -39.38 21.05
CA PRO A 147 5.30 -40.23 20.99
C PRO A 147 4.04 -39.39 20.90
N ARG A 148 3.14 -39.73 19.96
CA ARG A 148 1.80 -39.13 19.91
C ARG A 148 1.00 -39.63 21.11
N ARG A 149 0.62 -38.72 21.99
CA ARG A 149 -0.27 -39.04 23.11
C ARG A 149 -1.66 -39.38 22.55
N ARG A 150 -2.11 -40.63 22.69
CA ARG A 150 -3.52 -40.96 22.43
C ARG A 150 -4.36 -40.16 23.43
N GLY A 151 -5.36 -39.43 22.92
CA GLY A 151 -6.36 -38.79 23.78
C GLY A 151 -7.05 -39.87 24.61
N ALA A 152 -7.13 -39.66 25.92
CA ALA A 152 -7.94 -40.50 26.79
C ALA A 152 -9.40 -40.38 26.34
N ALA A 153 -10.03 -41.53 26.10
CA ALA A 153 -11.44 -41.66 25.73
C ALA A 153 -12.34 -41.46 26.95
#